data_AF-A0AA35YHU1-F1
#
_entry.id   AF-A0AA35YHU1-F1
#
_cell.length_a   1.000
_cell.length_b   1.000
_cell.length_c   1.000
_cell.angle_alpha   90.00
_cell.angle_beta   90.00
_cell.angle_gamma   90.00
#
_symmetry.space_group_name_H-M   'P 1'
#
loop_
_entity.id
_entity.type
_entity.pdbx_description
1 polymer ?
#
loop_
_entity_poly.entity_id
_entity_poly.type
_entity_poly.pdbx_seq_one_letter_code
_entity_poly.pdbx_strand_id
1 'polypeptide(L)'
;MACPLNANEASSIIVDVHYEGIFSPKPLVYFQHIKASIRDVDFGGIEFKEFISVFEKITKRKCTDVYYYLGHKSLRDELRPLTYDDDYTRFLDDANGNGGRLVYTLITRTNLYLNGLRKRKQKKVLIVKALMKIQIQSFLMLYLLILNPIKR
;
A
#
# COMPACT_ATOMS: atom_id res chain seq x y z
N MET A 1 39.31 11.40 -19.41
CA MET A 1 38.75 10.03 -19.41
C MET A 1 37.47 10.09 -18.61
N ALA A 2 36.32 10.11 -19.27
CA ALA A 2 35.01 10.03 -18.63
C ALA A 2 34.51 8.60 -18.76
N CYS A 3 34.27 7.93 -17.63
CA CYS A 3 33.65 6.61 -17.63
C CYS A 3 32.17 6.78 -18.02
N PRO A 4 31.67 6.03 -19.01
CA PRO A 4 30.23 5.98 -19.25
C PRO A 4 29.59 5.20 -18.11
N LEU A 5 28.68 5.84 -17.37
CA LEU A 5 27.75 5.15 -16.47
C LEU A 5 26.91 4.22 -17.35
N ASN A 6 27.22 2.92 -17.29
CA ASN A 6 26.46 1.89 -17.98
C ASN A 6 25.00 1.91 -17.50
N ALA A 7 24.09 1.90 -18.47
CA ALA A 7 22.71 1.53 -18.25
C ALA A 7 22.63 0.14 -17.59
N ASN A 8 21.70 -0.02 -16.65
CA ASN A 8 21.37 -1.25 -15.91
C ASN A 8 22.17 -1.53 -14.64
N GLU A 9 22.22 -0.59 -13.69
CA GLU A 9 21.99 -1.02 -12.31
C GLU A 9 20.49 -1.33 -12.20
N ALA A 10 20.09 -2.55 -12.57
CA ALA A 10 18.79 -3.06 -12.19
C ALA A 10 18.77 -3.00 -10.67
N SER A 11 18.05 -2.03 -10.11
CA SER A 11 17.87 -1.87 -8.67
C SER A 11 17.32 -3.20 -8.16
N SER A 12 18.17 -4.04 -7.59
CA SER A 12 17.78 -5.40 -7.19
C SER A 12 16.81 -5.26 -6.02
N ILE A 13 15.51 -5.30 -6.30
CA ILE A 13 14.50 -5.18 -5.26
C ILE A 13 14.53 -6.48 -4.45
N ILE A 14 14.81 -6.35 -3.16
CA ILE A 14 14.77 -7.42 -2.17
C ILE A 14 13.41 -7.36 -1.47
N VAL A 15 12.69 -8.47 -1.59
CA VAL A 15 11.34 -8.62 -1.03
C VAL A 15 11.41 -9.62 0.12
N ASP A 16 11.34 -9.10 1.36
CA ASP A 16 11.22 -9.93 2.55
C ASP A 16 9.73 -10.29 2.76
N VAL A 17 9.35 -11.54 2.54
CA VAL A 17 7.99 -12.05 2.63
C VAL A 17 7.74 -12.68 3.99
N HIS A 18 6.79 -12.14 4.75
CA HIS A 18 6.35 -12.66 6.03
C HIS A 18 4.93 -13.25 5.88
N TYR A 19 4.74 -14.54 6.19
CA TYR A 19 3.44 -15.22 6.03
C TYR A 19 3.12 -16.16 7.20
N GLU A 20 1.86 -16.58 7.32
CA GLU A 20 1.34 -17.42 8.44
C GLU A 20 1.49 -16.84 9.85
N GLY A 21 1.80 -15.54 9.98
CA GLY A 21 1.88 -14.87 11.26
C GLY A 21 0.54 -14.37 11.79
N ILE A 22 0.60 -13.86 13.01
CA ILE A 22 -0.55 -13.29 13.72
C ILE A 22 -0.27 -11.81 14.02
N PHE A 23 -1.24 -10.96 13.71
CA PHE A 23 -1.24 -9.56 14.14
C PHE A 23 -1.67 -9.44 15.60
N SER A 24 -0.78 -8.95 16.46
CA SER A 24 -1.17 -8.40 17.75
C SER A 24 -1.63 -6.95 17.55
N PRO A 25 -2.76 -6.52 18.12
CA PRO A 25 -3.26 -5.16 17.93
C PRO A 25 -2.59 -4.11 18.85
N LYS A 26 -1.91 -4.53 19.91
CA LYS A 26 -1.28 -3.65 20.92
C LYS A 26 -0.05 -4.33 21.56
N PRO A 27 1.18 -3.94 21.21
CA PRO A 27 1.55 -3.08 20.07
C PRO A 27 1.19 -3.73 18.73
N LEU A 28 0.99 -2.93 17.68
CA LEU A 28 0.68 -3.46 16.34
C LEU A 28 1.93 -4.13 15.74
N VAL A 29 2.00 -5.45 15.88
CA VAL A 29 3.16 -6.27 15.50
C VAL A 29 2.71 -7.58 14.86
N TYR A 30 3.53 -8.12 13.98
CA TYR A 30 3.29 -9.39 13.29
C TYR A 30 4.24 -10.48 13.81
N PHE A 31 3.74 -11.40 14.63
CA PHE A 31 4.53 -12.46 15.28
C PHE A 31 4.28 -13.83 14.67
N GLN A 32 5.16 -14.79 14.99
CA GLN A 32 5.04 -16.21 14.61
C GLN A 32 4.93 -16.43 13.10
N HIS A 33 5.53 -15.54 12.32
CA HIS A 33 5.52 -15.62 10.86
C HIS A 33 6.67 -16.47 10.35
N ILE A 34 6.47 -17.07 9.18
CA ILE A 34 7.54 -17.60 8.35
C ILE A 34 8.09 -16.47 7.49
N LYS A 35 9.41 -16.37 7.41
CA LYS A 35 10.11 -15.39 6.59
C LYS A 35 10.78 -16.07 5.40
N ALA A 36 10.50 -15.58 4.20
CA ALA A 36 11.24 -15.88 2.98
C ALA A 36 11.81 -14.57 2.41
N SER A 37 12.95 -14.61 1.72
CA SER A 37 13.52 -13.44 1.06
C SER A 37 13.62 -13.77 -0.42
N ILE A 38 12.99 -12.97 -1.26
CA ILE A 38 13.10 -13.06 -2.71
C ILE A 38 14.12 -12.02 -3.16
N ARG A 39 15.08 -12.48 -3.94
CA ARG A 39 16.18 -11.68 -4.50
C ARG A 39 16.30 -11.99 -5.98
N ASP A 40 16.98 -11.11 -6.71
CA ASP A 40 17.37 -11.33 -8.11
C ASP A 40 16.17 -11.57 -9.05
N VAL A 41 15.01 -11.01 -8.71
CA VAL A 41 13.82 -10.98 -9.56
C VAL A 41 13.62 -9.56 -10.05
N ASP A 42 13.49 -9.40 -11.37
CA ASP A 42 13.05 -8.15 -11.96
C ASP A 42 11.55 -7.97 -11.75
N PHE A 43 11.19 -7.39 -10.61
CA PHE A 43 9.81 -7.07 -10.29
C PHE A 43 9.24 -5.98 -11.20
N GLY A 44 10.07 -5.12 -11.80
CA GLY A 44 9.62 -4.10 -12.75
C GLY A 44 9.18 -4.70 -14.09
N GLY A 45 9.73 -5.87 -14.45
CA GLY A 45 9.44 -6.56 -15.71
C GLY A 45 8.25 -7.53 -15.67
N ILE A 46 7.60 -7.72 -14.52
CA ILE A 46 6.47 -8.68 -14.38
C ILE A 46 5.18 -7.97 -13.97
N GLU A 47 4.04 -8.51 -14.39
CA GLU A 47 2.73 -7.99 -14.02
C GLU A 47 2.37 -8.33 -12.56
N PHE A 48 1.46 -7.55 -11.96
CA PHE A 48 0.99 -7.79 -10.59
C PHE A 48 0.46 -9.21 -10.37
N LYS A 49 -0.25 -9.77 -11.35
CA LYS A 49 -0.78 -11.14 -11.27
C LYS A 49 0.33 -12.20 -11.21
N GLU A 50 1.39 -12.01 -11.99
CA GLU A 50 2.56 -12.89 -11.99
C GLU A 50 3.31 -12.76 -10.67
N PHE A 51 3.47 -11.54 -10.21
CA PHE A 51 4.03 -11.21 -8.91
C PHE A 51 3.29 -11.91 -7.75
N ILE A 52 1.95 -11.86 -7.71
CA ILE A 52 1.17 -12.61 -6.72
C ILE A 52 1.39 -14.12 -6.86
N SER A 53 1.49 -14.64 -8.10
CA SER A 53 1.73 -16.06 -8.35
C SER A 53 3.08 -16.54 -7.79
N VAL A 54 4.11 -15.67 -7.77
CA VAL A 54 5.39 -15.98 -7.10
C VAL A 54 5.16 -16.21 -5.61
N PHE A 55 4.36 -15.38 -4.94
CA PHE A 55 4.04 -15.56 -3.54
C PHE A 55 3.20 -16.80 -3.26
N GLU A 56 2.26 -17.13 -4.14
CA GLU A 56 1.46 -18.34 -3.98
C GLU A 56 2.33 -19.61 -4.08
N LYS A 57 3.36 -19.59 -4.95
CA LYS A 57 4.36 -20.66 -5.03
C LYS A 57 5.20 -20.77 -3.76
N ILE A 58 5.66 -19.65 -3.20
CA ILE A 58 6.48 -19.62 -1.99
C ILE A 58 5.69 -20.08 -0.76
N THR A 59 4.46 -19.56 -0.61
CA THR A 59 3.60 -19.88 0.53
C THR A 59 2.86 -21.20 0.37
N LYS A 60 2.89 -21.80 -0.84
CA LYS A 60 2.11 -22.99 -1.23
C LYS A 60 0.61 -22.82 -0.99
N ARG A 61 0.11 -21.58 -1.05
CA ARG A 61 -1.28 -21.21 -0.73
C ARG A 61 -1.73 -20.02 -1.56
N LYS A 62 -3.05 -19.80 -1.62
CA LYS A 62 -3.61 -18.60 -2.23
C LYS A 62 -3.35 -17.37 -1.35
N CYS A 63 -2.95 -16.28 -1.97
CA CYS A 63 -2.64 -15.01 -1.31
C CYS A 63 -3.79 -14.03 -1.55
N THR A 64 -4.83 -14.06 -0.69
CA THR A 64 -6.03 -13.22 -0.87
C THR A 64 -5.88 -11.81 -0.31
N ASP A 65 -5.12 -11.65 0.76
CA ASP A 65 -4.93 -10.39 1.47
C ASP A 65 -3.43 -10.12 1.60
N VAL A 66 -2.91 -9.26 0.72
CA VAL A 66 -1.50 -8.91 0.65
C VAL A 66 -1.29 -7.47 1.12
N TYR A 67 -0.30 -7.29 1.99
CA TYR A 67 0.09 -5.98 2.49
C TYR A 67 1.61 -5.82 2.41
N TYR A 68 2.05 -4.59 2.28
CA TYR A 68 3.47 -4.24 2.36
C TYR A 68 3.69 -3.04 3.27
N TYR A 69 4.90 -2.90 3.77
CA TYR A 69 5.38 -1.71 4.45
C TYR A 69 6.88 -1.54 4.19
N LEU A 70 7.37 -0.30 4.33
CA LEU A 70 8.79 -0.01 4.22
C LEU A 70 9.49 -0.51 5.49
N GLY A 71 10.48 -1.39 5.36
CA GLY A 71 11.11 -2.09 6.49
C GLY A 71 11.78 -1.18 7.55
N HIS A 72 12.04 0.08 7.21
CA HIS A 72 12.59 1.08 8.13
C HIS A 72 11.51 1.86 8.89
N LYS A 73 10.22 1.62 8.61
CA LYS A 73 9.09 2.32 9.23
C LYS A 73 8.22 1.38 10.05
N SER A 74 7.48 1.97 10.98
CA SER A 74 6.56 1.23 11.84
C SER A 74 5.45 0.58 11.00
N LEU A 75 5.20 -0.70 11.27
CA LEU A 75 4.10 -1.44 10.65
C LEU A 75 2.75 -0.75 10.88
N ARG A 76 2.60 -0.07 12.03
CA ARG A 76 1.37 0.62 12.40
C ARG A 76 1.01 1.76 11.46
N ASP A 77 2.01 2.48 10.98
CA ASP A 77 1.79 3.72 10.25
C ASP A 77 1.75 3.48 8.74
N GLU A 78 2.47 2.45 8.26
CA GLU A 78 2.77 2.29 6.83
C GLU A 78 2.30 0.97 6.21
N LEU A 79 1.49 0.17 6.92
CA LEU A 79 0.88 -1.01 6.29
C LEU A 79 -0.09 -0.58 5.17
N ARG A 80 0.27 -0.91 3.94
CA ARG A 80 -0.48 -0.60 2.71
C ARG A 80 -1.02 -1.88 2.08
N PRO A 81 -2.29 -1.91 1.67
CA PRO A 81 -2.82 -3.04 0.90
C PRO A 81 -2.19 -3.06 -0.50
N LEU A 82 -2.04 -4.26 -1.04
CA LEU A 82 -1.57 -4.49 -2.40
C LEU A 82 -2.63 -5.32 -3.13
N THR A 83 -3.57 -4.64 -3.79
CA THR A 83 -4.79 -5.29 -4.31
C THR A 83 -4.90 -5.23 -5.83
N TYR A 84 -4.37 -4.17 -6.44
CA TYR A 84 -4.49 -3.88 -7.87
C TYR A 84 -3.17 -3.41 -8.47
N ASP A 85 -3.10 -3.32 -9.79
CA ASP A 85 -1.92 -2.86 -10.53
C ASP A 85 -1.45 -1.46 -10.09
N ASP A 86 -2.37 -0.54 -9.78
CA ASP A 86 -2.01 0.79 -9.27
C ASP A 86 -1.25 0.72 -7.92
N ASP A 87 -1.64 -0.23 -7.06
CA ASP A 87 -0.93 -0.45 -5.79
C ASP A 87 0.44 -1.07 -6.05
N TYR A 88 0.55 -1.90 -7.10
CA TYR A 88 1.79 -2.54 -7.53
C TYR A 88 2.80 -1.53 -8.10
N THR A 89 2.35 -0.60 -8.94
CA THR A 89 3.20 0.49 -9.43
C THR A 89 3.75 1.32 -8.28
N ARG A 90 2.90 1.72 -7.33
CA ARG A 90 3.34 2.44 -6.12
C ARG A 90 4.31 1.63 -5.27
N PHE A 91 4.07 0.33 -5.20
CA PHE A 91 4.97 -0.58 -4.52
C PHE A 91 6.37 -0.57 -5.15
N LEU A 92 6.47 -0.59 -6.49
CA LEU A 92 7.74 -0.51 -7.21
C LEU A 92 8.42 0.87 -7.02
N ASP A 93 7.64 1.94 -7.03
CA ASP A 93 8.15 3.29 -6.75
C ASP A 93 8.72 3.39 -5.32
N ASP A 94 7.96 2.89 -4.33
CA ASP A 94 8.40 2.83 -2.93
C ASP A 94 9.65 1.93 -2.78
N ALA A 95 9.78 0.88 -3.59
CA ALA A 95 10.96 0.01 -3.64
C ALA A 95 12.22 0.75 -4.06
N ASN A 96 12.12 1.42 -5.20
CA ASN A 96 13.22 2.17 -5.79
C ASN A 96 13.63 3.33 -4.88
N GLY A 97 12.66 4.00 -4.26
CA GLY A 97 12.91 5.06 -3.29
C GLY A 97 13.53 4.59 -1.96
N ASN A 98 13.40 3.31 -1.62
CA ASN A 98 13.91 2.73 -0.36
C ASN A 98 15.17 1.86 -0.54
N GLY A 99 16.00 2.15 -1.54
CA GLY A 99 17.22 1.38 -1.80
C GLY A 99 16.96 -0.09 -2.12
N GLY A 100 15.79 -0.39 -2.68
CA GLY A 100 15.39 -1.72 -3.13
C GLY A 100 14.85 -2.64 -2.05
N ARG A 101 14.73 -2.26 -0.77
CA ARG A 101 14.30 -3.21 0.27
C ARG A 101 12.88 -2.98 0.76
N LEU A 102 12.01 -3.97 0.64
CA LEU A 102 10.67 -3.92 1.22
C LEU A 102 10.34 -5.14 2.06
N VAL A 103 9.44 -4.93 3.01
CA VAL A 103 8.91 -6.01 3.84
C VAL A 103 7.44 -6.18 3.54
N TYR A 104 7.08 -7.41 3.21
CA TYR A 104 5.74 -7.82 2.85
C TYR A 104 5.16 -8.70 3.92
N THR A 105 3.85 -8.61 4.04
CA THR A 105 3.08 -9.44 4.95
C THR A 105 1.87 -10.02 4.24
N LEU A 106 1.88 -11.34 4.06
CA LEU A 106 0.80 -12.11 3.47
C LEU A 106 -0.08 -12.65 4.58
N ILE A 107 -1.37 -12.38 4.47
CA ILE A 107 -2.36 -12.78 5.46
C ILE A 107 -3.24 -13.84 4.81
N THR A 108 -3.12 -15.07 5.29
CA THR A 108 -4.01 -16.14 4.89
C THR A 108 -4.83 -16.55 6.10
N ARG A 109 -6.16 -16.60 5.95
CA ARG A 109 -7.19 -16.80 6.99
C ARG A 109 -7.50 -15.55 7.83
N THR A 110 -8.47 -14.78 7.34
CA THR A 110 -9.40 -13.94 8.13
C THR A 110 -8.80 -13.19 9.31
N ASN A 111 -8.25 -11.99 9.06
CA ASN A 111 -7.85 -11.11 10.15
C ASN A 111 -8.88 -9.97 10.30
N LEU A 112 -9.84 -10.17 11.22
CA LEU A 112 -10.91 -9.21 11.56
C LEU A 112 -10.35 -7.82 11.93
N TYR A 113 -9.12 -7.75 12.46
CA TYR A 113 -8.51 -6.52 12.93
C TYR A 113 -8.14 -5.56 11.79
N LEU A 114 -7.49 -6.04 10.74
CA LEU A 114 -7.12 -5.20 9.60
C LEU A 114 -8.35 -4.78 8.79
N ASN A 115 -9.34 -5.66 8.68
CA ASN A 115 -10.66 -5.27 8.15
C ASN A 115 -11.30 -4.15 9.00
N GLY A 116 -11.15 -4.20 10.32
CA GLY A 116 -11.54 -3.11 11.23
C GLY A 116 -10.79 -1.81 10.99
N LEU A 117 -9.46 -1.86 10.80
CA LEU A 117 -8.64 -0.69 10.47
C LEU A 117 -9.00 -0.11 9.09
N ARG A 118 -9.24 -0.96 8.08
CA ARG A 118 -9.69 -0.58 6.74
C ARG A 118 -11.04 0.13 6.81
N LYS A 119 -12.01 -0.42 7.55
CA LYS A 119 -13.32 0.21 7.79
C LYS A 119 -13.17 1.57 8.48
N ARG A 120 -12.28 1.70 9.48
CA ARG A 120 -12.02 2.97 10.18
C ARG A 120 -11.37 4.02 9.27
N LYS A 121 -10.34 3.64 8.49
CA LYS A 121 -9.68 4.55 7.52
C LYS A 121 -10.68 5.00 6.44
N GLN A 122 -11.46 4.08 5.86
CA GLN A 122 -12.48 4.46 4.86
C GLN A 122 -13.58 5.37 5.44
N LYS A 123 -14.03 5.10 6.68
CA LYS A 123 -15.02 5.97 7.35
C LYS A 123 -14.48 7.39 7.56
N LYS A 124 -13.19 7.55 7.93
CA LYS A 124 -12.55 8.87 8.04
C LYS A 124 -12.48 9.58 6.68
N VAL A 125 -12.05 8.89 5.62
CA VAL A 125 -11.99 9.46 4.26
C VAL A 125 -13.37 9.90 3.78
N LEU A 126 -14.41 9.10 4.03
CA LEU A 126 -15.78 9.43 3.66
C LEU A 126 -16.29 10.68 4.41
N ILE A 127 -16.00 10.79 5.71
CA ILE A 127 -16.35 11.98 6.52
C ILE A 127 -15.64 13.22 5.98
N VAL A 128 -14.34 13.14 5.68
CA VAL A 128 -13.59 14.27 5.12
C VAL A 128 -14.16 14.69 3.76
N LYS A 129 -14.46 13.73 2.87
CA LYS A 129 -15.12 14.03 1.58
C LYS A 129 -16.49 14.70 1.76
N ALA A 130 -17.29 14.24 2.72
CA ALA A 130 -18.59 14.83 3.01
C ALA A 130 -18.45 16.27 3.54
N LEU A 131 -17.52 16.52 4.46
CA LEU A 131 -17.24 17.86 5.00
C LEU A 131 -16.77 18.83 3.91
N MET A 132 -15.87 18.39 3.01
CA MET A 132 -15.45 19.20 1.86
C MET A 132 -16.63 19.53 0.94
N LYS A 133 -17.53 18.56 0.69
CA LYS A 133 -18.72 18.78 -0.16
C LYS A 133 -19.67 19.80 0.44
N ILE A 134 -19.88 19.76 1.77
CA ILE A 134 -20.69 20.74 2.50
C ILE A 134 -20.06 22.13 2.41
N GLN A 135 -18.75 22.25 2.66
CA GLN A 135 -18.05 23.53 2.52
C GLN A 135 -18.22 24.11 1.11
N ILE A 136 -18.00 23.32 0.07
CA ILE A 136 -18.16 23.76 -1.32
C ILE A 136 -19.59 24.23 -1.61
N GLN A 137 -20.61 23.50 -1.14
CA GLN A 137 -22.01 23.91 -1.28
C GLN A 137 -22.31 25.22 -0.55
N SER A 138 -21.79 25.41 0.67
CA SER A 138 -21.95 26.66 1.42
C SER A 138 -21.32 27.84 0.69
N PHE A 139 -20.11 27.69 0.13
CA PHE A 139 -19.48 28.72 -0.69
C PHE A 139 -20.27 29.05 -1.96
N LEU A 140 -20.81 28.03 -2.65
CA LEU A 140 -21.62 28.23 -3.85
C LEU A 140 -22.92 28.98 -3.55
N MET A 141 -23.61 28.65 -2.45
CA MET A 141 -24.82 29.35 -2.01
C MET A 141 -24.53 30.81 -1.62
N LEU A 142 -23.42 31.06 -0.93
CA LEU A 142 -22.99 32.41 -0.59
C LEU A 142 -22.64 33.22 -1.85
N TYR A 143 -21.96 32.61 -2.82
CA TYR A 143 -21.62 33.22 -4.10
C TYR A 143 -22.88 33.57 -4.91
N LEU A 144 -23.87 32.69 -4.96
CA LEU A 144 -25.16 32.95 -5.62
C LEU A 144 -25.98 34.05 -4.92
N LEU A 145 -25.88 34.15 -3.59
CA LEU A 145 -26.51 35.23 -2.82
C LEU A 145 -25.83 36.59 -3.04
N ILE A 146 -24.52 36.62 -3.21
CA ILE A 146 -23.76 37.86 -3.48
C ILE A 146 -23.96 38.33 -4.93
N LEU A 147 -24.05 37.41 -5.90
CA LEU A 147 -24.18 37.75 -7.32
C LEU A 147 -25.60 37.98 -7.82
N ASN A 148 -26.62 37.63 -7.03
CA ASN A 148 -27.99 38.06 -7.30
C ASN A 148 -28.39 39.19 -6.33
N PRO A 149 -27.98 40.45 -6.57
CA PRO A 149 -28.75 41.55 -6.05
C PRO A 149 -30.11 41.43 -6.74
N ILE A 150 -31.11 41.14 -5.93
CA ILE A 150 -32.53 41.11 -6.25
C ILE A 150 -32.80 42.17 -7.33
N LYS A 151 -33.21 41.72 -8.52
CA LYS A 151 -34.06 42.51 -9.41
C LYS A 151 -35.27 42.90 -8.57
N ARG A 152 -35.18 44.07 -7.94
CA ARG A 152 -36.23 44.68 -7.14
C ARG A 152 -36.84 45.79 -7.98
#